data_AF-A0A834AIT7-F1
#
_entry.id   AF-A0A834AIT7-F1
#
_cell.length_a   1.000
_cell.length_b   1.000
_cell.length_c   1.000
_cell.angle_alpha   90.00
_cell.angle_beta   90.00
_cell.angle_gamma   90.00
#
_symmetry.space_group_name_H-M   'P 1'
#
loop_
_entity.id
_entity.type
_entity.pdbx_description
1 polymer ?
#
loop_
_entity_poly.entity_id
_entity_poly.type
_entity_poly.pdbx_seq_one_letter_code
_entity_poly.pdbx_strand_id
1 'polypeptide(L)'
;MEKKLEEIKTQCQEKEAQLICQKKKEKELVTTVQSLQQKVERCLEDGIRLPMLDAKQLQNENDSLREQNENAGKIIDSQRDEIDRMALEIQSLQGKLSEEKLTTQKMMEELEKKERNLHRLTKTLLDNQRQTEETCSLLDQGQEADQSRQQAVLSKRPLFDLNVIDQLFKEMSYCLLDLKALCSILNQRAQGKEPNLSLLLGIRSLNCSAEEAENDHGPDTLTKKLSDVCQLRRDIDELRTTISDRYAQDMGDNCITQ
;
A
#
# COMPACT_ATOMS: atom_id res chain seq x y z
N MET A 1 123.04 -30.20 3.43
CA MET A 1 121.97 -30.97 2.75
C MET A 1 120.73 -31.08 3.64
N GLU A 2 120.88 -31.39 4.93
CA GLU A 2 119.75 -31.53 5.89
C GLU A 2 118.85 -30.29 6.03
N LYS A 3 119.42 -29.08 6.16
CA LYS A 3 118.63 -27.84 6.26
C LYS A 3 117.68 -27.60 5.07
N LYS A 4 118.14 -27.89 3.85
CA LYS A 4 117.31 -27.76 2.62
C LYS A 4 116.17 -28.79 2.60
N LEU A 5 116.39 -29.96 3.17
CA LEU A 5 115.39 -31.03 3.23
C LEU A 5 114.29 -30.67 4.24
N GLU A 6 114.65 -30.08 5.38
CA GLU A 6 113.68 -29.58 6.36
C GLU A 6 112.87 -28.39 5.83
N GLU A 7 113.48 -27.47 5.08
CA GLU A 7 112.78 -26.37 4.39
C GLU A 7 111.79 -26.88 3.33
N ILE A 8 112.14 -27.92 2.55
CA ILE A 8 111.22 -28.53 1.58
C ILE A 8 110.06 -29.22 2.29
N LYS A 9 110.32 -29.90 3.42
CA LYS A 9 109.30 -30.60 4.20
C LYS A 9 108.28 -29.63 4.81
N THR A 10 108.73 -28.52 5.38
CA THR A 10 107.83 -27.49 5.92
C THR A 10 107.01 -26.82 4.81
N GLN A 11 107.60 -26.52 3.65
CA GLN A 11 106.88 -26.01 2.48
C GLN A 11 105.82 -27.00 1.95
N CYS A 12 106.11 -28.30 1.95
CA CYS A 12 105.14 -29.32 1.55
C CYS A 12 103.95 -29.38 2.53
N GLN A 13 104.21 -29.34 3.84
CA GLN A 13 103.17 -29.31 4.86
C GLN A 13 102.30 -28.04 4.77
N GLU A 14 102.91 -26.88 4.51
CA GLU A 14 102.17 -25.63 4.32
C GLU A 14 101.27 -25.68 3.08
N LYS A 15 101.78 -26.20 1.95
CA LYS A 15 100.99 -26.40 0.73
C LYS A 15 99.83 -27.38 0.93
N GLU A 16 100.05 -28.44 1.70
CA GLU A 16 98.98 -29.40 2.05
C GLU A 16 97.91 -28.74 2.92
N ALA A 17 98.29 -27.95 3.92
CA ALA A 17 97.35 -27.18 4.73
C ALA A 17 96.55 -26.16 3.91
N GLN A 18 97.19 -25.46 2.97
CA GLN A 18 96.52 -24.55 2.03
C GLN A 18 95.52 -25.30 1.14
N LEU A 19 95.88 -26.47 0.62
CA LEU A 19 95.01 -27.29 -0.23
C LEU A 19 93.78 -27.80 0.54
N ILE A 20 93.94 -28.21 1.80
CA ILE A 20 92.83 -28.58 2.68
C ILE A 20 91.90 -27.39 2.93
N CYS A 21 92.47 -26.21 3.21
CA CYS A 21 91.70 -24.98 3.41
C CYS A 21 90.90 -24.59 2.15
N GLN A 22 91.54 -24.65 0.98
CA GLN A 22 90.88 -24.39 -0.31
C GLN A 22 89.74 -25.38 -0.57
N LYS A 23 89.95 -26.67 -0.32
CA LYS A 23 88.91 -27.70 -0.48
C LYS A 23 87.72 -27.49 0.45
N LYS A 24 87.94 -27.00 1.67
CA LYS A 24 86.86 -26.62 2.59
C LYS A 24 86.07 -25.43 2.05
N LYS A 25 86.77 -24.38 1.60
CA LYS A 25 86.16 -23.19 1.01
C LYS A 25 85.36 -23.52 -0.26
N GLU A 26 85.86 -24.42 -1.10
CA GLU A 26 85.15 -24.90 -2.29
C GLU A 26 83.83 -25.57 -1.92
N LYS A 27 83.83 -26.45 -0.90
CA LYS A 27 82.60 -27.09 -0.41
C LYS A 27 81.59 -26.07 0.12
N GLU A 28 82.03 -25.08 0.90
CA GLU A 28 81.18 -24.00 1.42
C GLU A 28 80.61 -23.12 0.29
N LEU A 29 81.40 -22.85 -0.74
CA LEU A 29 80.93 -22.12 -1.92
C LEU A 29 79.88 -22.93 -2.69
N VAL A 30 80.10 -24.23 -2.88
CA VAL A 30 79.14 -25.11 -3.55
C VAL A 30 77.81 -25.14 -2.80
N THR A 31 77.82 -25.30 -1.47
CA THR A 31 76.58 -25.28 -0.67
C THR A 31 75.88 -23.93 -0.72
N THR A 32 76.64 -22.82 -0.72
CA THR A 32 76.09 -21.47 -0.84
C THR A 32 75.45 -21.26 -2.22
N VAL A 33 76.12 -21.67 -3.30
CA VAL A 33 75.59 -21.59 -4.66
C VAL A 33 74.31 -22.41 -4.80
N GLN A 34 74.30 -23.65 -4.29
CA GLN A 34 73.10 -24.49 -4.31
C GLN A 34 71.94 -23.86 -3.52
N SER A 35 72.21 -23.28 -2.34
CA SER A 35 71.20 -22.58 -1.55
C SER A 35 70.65 -21.34 -2.27
N LEU A 36 71.52 -20.56 -2.91
CA LEU A 36 71.13 -19.39 -3.69
C LEU A 36 70.31 -19.79 -4.92
N GLN A 37 70.69 -20.85 -5.64
CA GLN A 37 69.92 -21.39 -6.76
C GLN A 37 68.50 -21.76 -6.33
N GLN A 38 68.35 -22.49 -5.22
CA GLN A 38 67.03 -22.85 -4.66
C GLN A 38 66.21 -21.64 -4.20
N LYS A 39 66.86 -20.55 -3.77
CA LYS A 39 66.16 -19.31 -3.41
C LYS A 39 65.70 -18.57 -4.66
N VAL A 40 66.53 -18.49 -5.70
CA VAL A 40 66.17 -17.86 -6.98
C VAL A 40 65.03 -18.61 -7.65
N GLU A 41 65.07 -19.94 -7.69
CA GLU A 41 63.99 -20.77 -8.27
C GLU A 41 62.65 -20.51 -7.57
N ARG A 42 62.63 -20.55 -6.23
CA ARG A 42 61.43 -20.21 -5.44
C ARG A 42 60.92 -18.79 -5.71
N CYS A 43 61.81 -17.79 -5.75
CA CYS A 43 61.41 -16.41 -6.04
C CYS A 43 60.84 -16.24 -7.46
N LEU A 44 61.33 -17.00 -8.45
CA LEU A 44 60.81 -16.96 -9.81
C LEU A 44 59.42 -17.63 -9.89
N GLU A 45 59.21 -18.74 -9.20
CA GLU A 45 57.91 -19.40 -9.11
C GLU A 45 56.86 -18.51 -8.41
N ASP A 46 57.21 -17.96 -7.25
CA ASP A 46 56.31 -17.09 -6.49
C ASP A 46 56.04 -15.77 -7.24
N GLY A 47 57.07 -15.22 -7.89
CA GLY A 47 56.99 -13.99 -8.67
C GLY A 47 56.08 -14.09 -9.90
N ILE A 48 55.87 -15.28 -10.47
CA ILE A 48 54.90 -15.50 -11.55
C ILE A 48 53.50 -15.76 -10.97
N ARG A 49 53.42 -16.52 -9.87
CA ARG A 49 52.13 -16.92 -9.27
C ARG A 49 51.39 -15.76 -8.60
N LEU A 50 52.10 -14.86 -7.91
CA LEU A 50 51.49 -13.74 -7.19
C LEU A 50 50.79 -12.74 -8.13
N PRO A 51 51.42 -12.22 -9.21
CA PRO A 51 50.74 -11.35 -10.17
C PRO A 51 49.59 -12.04 -10.92
N MET A 52 49.72 -13.33 -11.24
CA MET A 52 48.65 -14.09 -11.91
C MET A 52 47.45 -14.33 -11.00
N LEU A 53 47.67 -14.57 -9.70
CA LEU A 53 46.59 -14.74 -8.72
C LEU A 53 45.83 -13.43 -8.53
N ASP A 54 46.56 -12.32 -8.37
CA ASP A 54 45.99 -10.97 -8.20
C ASP A 54 45.20 -10.53 -9.45
N ALA A 55 45.78 -10.70 -10.64
CA ALA A 55 45.09 -10.37 -11.89
C ALA A 55 43.82 -11.21 -12.11
N LYS A 56 43.84 -12.51 -11.75
CA LYS A 56 42.66 -13.38 -11.87
C LYS A 56 41.58 -13.02 -10.85
N GLN A 57 41.96 -12.67 -9.62
CA GLN A 57 41.03 -12.21 -8.60
C GLN A 57 40.35 -10.90 -9.01
N LEU A 58 41.14 -9.91 -9.45
CA LEU A 58 40.63 -8.64 -9.96
C LEU A 58 39.72 -8.83 -11.19
N GLN A 59 40.07 -9.75 -12.08
CA GLN A 59 39.22 -10.07 -13.24
C GLN A 59 37.86 -10.61 -12.81
N ASN A 60 37.84 -11.58 -11.88
CA ASN A 60 36.59 -12.14 -11.36
C ASN A 60 35.74 -11.09 -10.63
N GLU A 61 36.37 -10.23 -9.84
CA GLU A 61 35.68 -9.12 -9.17
C GLU A 61 35.12 -8.13 -10.18
N ASN A 62 35.87 -7.80 -11.23
CA ASN A 62 35.40 -6.93 -12.31
C ASN A 62 34.20 -7.51 -13.05
N ASP A 63 34.24 -8.81 -13.36
CA ASP A 63 33.13 -9.51 -14.02
C ASP A 63 31.89 -9.53 -13.11
N SER A 64 32.06 -9.80 -11.81
CA SER A 64 30.97 -9.75 -10.82
C SER A 64 30.38 -8.33 -10.68
N LEU A 65 31.21 -7.30 -10.62
CA LEU A 65 30.76 -5.90 -10.53
C LEU A 65 30.04 -5.47 -11.80
N ARG A 66 30.49 -5.94 -12.97
CA ARG A 66 29.83 -5.68 -14.25
C ARG A 66 28.43 -6.28 -14.28
N GLU A 67 28.28 -7.53 -13.87
CA GLU A 67 26.98 -8.19 -13.77
C GLU A 67 26.05 -7.48 -12.78
N GLN A 68 26.55 -7.09 -11.60
CA GLN A 68 25.78 -6.32 -10.63
C GLN A 68 25.33 -4.97 -11.20
N ASN A 69 26.20 -4.28 -11.94
CA ASN A 69 25.87 -3.00 -12.56
C ASN A 69 24.83 -3.15 -13.67
N GLU A 70 24.93 -4.20 -14.51
CA GLU A 70 23.91 -4.52 -15.51
C GLU A 70 22.55 -4.82 -14.86
N ASN A 71 22.54 -5.57 -13.77
CA ASN A 71 21.31 -5.86 -13.03
C ASN A 71 20.73 -4.62 -12.35
N ALA A 72 21.57 -3.77 -11.76
CA ALA A 72 21.15 -2.48 -11.20
C ALA A 72 20.58 -1.57 -12.30
N GLY A 73 21.19 -1.55 -13.49
CA GLY A 73 20.69 -0.82 -14.66
C GLY A 73 19.28 -1.24 -15.04
N LYS A 74 19.02 -2.56 -15.16
CA LYS A 74 17.68 -3.09 -15.46
C LYS A 74 16.62 -2.67 -14.43
N ILE A 75 16.99 -2.62 -13.15
CA ILE A 75 16.08 -2.18 -12.07
C ILE A 75 15.78 -0.69 -12.22
N ILE A 76 16.80 0.13 -12.48
CA ILE A 76 16.64 1.58 -12.67
C ILE A 76 15.75 1.86 -13.88
N ASP A 77 15.96 1.16 -15.00
CA ASP A 77 15.15 1.31 -16.21
C ASP A 77 13.68 0.94 -15.94
N SER A 78 13.44 -0.19 -15.26
CA SER A 78 12.08 -0.60 -14.87
C SER A 78 11.40 0.42 -13.97
N GLN A 79 12.13 0.99 -13.00
CA GLN A 79 11.60 2.02 -12.12
C GLN A 79 11.33 3.33 -12.87
N ARG A 80 12.18 3.67 -13.85
CA ARG A 80 12.00 4.83 -14.73
C ARG A 80 10.70 4.71 -15.51
N ASP A 81 10.47 3.55 -16.13
CA ASP A 81 9.25 3.27 -16.88
C ASP A 81 7.99 3.35 -16.00
N GLU A 82 8.07 2.91 -14.75
CA GLU A 82 6.96 3.00 -13.80
C GLU A 82 6.66 4.45 -13.39
N ILE A 83 7.70 5.25 -13.13
CA ILE A 83 7.56 6.69 -12.87
C ILE A 83 6.90 7.39 -14.04
N ASP A 84 7.34 7.11 -15.28
CA ASP A 84 6.80 7.75 -16.48
C ASP A 84 5.33 7.36 -16.70
N ARG A 85 4.94 6.10 -16.42
CA ARG A 85 3.53 5.68 -16.44
C ARG A 85 2.69 6.42 -15.39
N MET A 86 3.15 6.50 -14.14
CA MET A 86 2.44 7.21 -13.07
C MET A 86 2.31 8.70 -13.37
N ALA A 87 3.33 9.32 -13.96
CA ALA A 87 3.29 10.72 -14.37
C ALA A 87 2.18 10.99 -15.40
N LEU A 88 2.04 10.11 -16.41
CA LEU A 88 0.96 10.19 -17.39
C LEU A 88 -0.42 9.99 -16.76
N GLU A 89 -0.55 9.05 -15.82
CA GLU A 89 -1.80 8.82 -15.09
C GLU A 89 -2.21 10.03 -14.25
N ILE A 90 -1.28 10.63 -13.51
CA ILE A 90 -1.50 11.85 -12.73
C ILE A 90 -1.96 12.98 -13.65
N GLN A 91 -1.30 13.19 -14.80
CA GLN A 91 -1.67 14.24 -15.75
C GLN A 91 -3.08 14.03 -16.30
N SER A 92 -3.42 12.79 -16.64
CA SER A 92 -4.77 12.41 -17.10
C SER A 92 -5.84 12.66 -16.04
N LEU A 93 -5.61 12.26 -14.79
CA LEU A 93 -6.52 12.48 -13.67
C LEU A 93 -6.69 13.97 -13.35
N GLN A 94 -5.61 14.75 -13.40
CA GLN A 94 -5.66 16.20 -13.23
C GLN A 94 -6.51 16.86 -14.32
N GLY A 95 -6.38 16.43 -15.57
CA GLY A 95 -7.21 16.89 -16.68
C GLY A 95 -8.70 16.62 -16.42
N LYS A 96 -9.05 15.37 -16.10
CA LYS A 96 -10.44 14.99 -15.79
C LYS A 96 -11.02 15.77 -14.60
N LEU A 97 -10.24 15.94 -13.54
CA LEU A 97 -10.65 16.72 -12.37
C LEU A 97 -10.91 18.18 -12.72
N SER A 98 -10.12 18.77 -13.62
CA SER A 98 -10.31 20.15 -14.08
C SER A 98 -11.61 20.32 -14.87
N GLU A 99 -11.94 19.34 -15.73
CA GLU A 99 -13.19 19.31 -16.49
C GLU A 99 -14.40 19.14 -15.56
N GLU A 100 -14.31 18.20 -14.61
CA GLU A 100 -15.38 17.93 -13.65
C GLU A 100 -15.66 19.13 -12.72
N LYS A 101 -14.62 19.87 -12.33
CA LYS A 101 -14.79 21.14 -11.59
C LYS A 101 -15.55 22.16 -12.42
N LEU A 102 -15.20 22.32 -13.70
CA LEU A 102 -15.88 23.26 -14.59
C LEU A 102 -17.34 22.87 -14.81
N THR A 103 -17.64 21.58 -14.99
CA THR A 103 -19.02 21.10 -15.14
C THR A 103 -19.82 21.31 -13.86
N THR A 104 -19.23 21.03 -12.70
CA THR A 104 -19.87 21.23 -11.39
C THR A 104 -20.20 22.69 -11.16
N GLN A 105 -19.28 23.60 -11.48
CA GLN A 105 -19.51 25.04 -11.38
C GLN A 105 -20.68 25.49 -12.26
N LYS A 106 -20.73 25.04 -13.53
CA LYS A 106 -21.86 25.34 -14.43
C LYS A 106 -23.19 24.83 -13.88
N MET A 107 -23.22 23.62 -13.32
CA MET A 107 -24.44 23.07 -12.71
C MET A 107 -24.89 23.85 -11.47
N MET A 108 -23.94 24.33 -10.65
CA MET A 108 -24.23 25.15 -9.48
C MET A 108 -24.85 26.51 -9.88
N GLU A 109 -24.28 27.17 -10.89
CA GLU A 109 -24.83 28.43 -11.41
C GLU A 109 -26.25 28.25 -11.98
N GLU A 110 -26.51 27.15 -12.69
CA GLU A 110 -27.86 26.82 -13.18
C GLU A 110 -28.84 26.49 -12.05
N LEU A 111 -28.38 25.83 -10.99
CA LEU A 111 -29.19 25.56 -9.80
C LEU A 111 -29.59 26.86 -9.09
N GLU A 112 -28.65 27.79 -8.90
CA GLU A 112 -28.93 29.10 -8.31
C GLU A 112 -29.92 29.93 -9.14
N LYS A 113 -29.84 29.85 -10.48
CA LYS A 113 -30.83 30.48 -11.37
C LYS A 113 -32.22 29.85 -11.18
N LYS A 114 -32.30 28.52 -11.11
CA LYS A 114 -33.56 27.81 -10.89
C LYS A 114 -34.15 28.12 -9.52
N GLU A 115 -33.34 28.22 -8.48
CA GLU A 115 -33.78 28.57 -7.13
C GLU A 115 -34.36 29.99 -7.07
N ARG A 116 -33.69 30.96 -7.71
CA ARG A 116 -34.23 32.33 -7.84
C ARG A 116 -35.56 32.37 -8.60
N ASN A 117 -35.70 31.57 -9.66
CA ASN A 117 -36.95 31.49 -10.43
C ASN A 117 -38.07 30.85 -9.59
N LEU A 118 -37.77 29.80 -8.84
CA LEU A 118 -38.72 29.14 -7.94
C LEU A 118 -39.17 30.11 -6.85
N HIS A 119 -38.25 30.84 -6.22
CA HIS A 119 -38.59 31.86 -5.22
C HIS A 119 -39.52 32.93 -5.79
N ARG A 120 -39.25 33.42 -7.02
CA ARG A 120 -40.14 34.35 -7.74
C ARG A 120 -41.53 33.75 -7.95
N LEU A 121 -41.60 32.50 -8.41
CA LEU A 121 -42.87 31.81 -8.69
C LEU A 121 -43.69 31.64 -7.40
N THR A 122 -43.05 31.21 -6.30
CA THR A 122 -43.70 31.08 -4.98
C THR A 122 -44.26 32.41 -4.50
N LYS A 123 -43.51 33.51 -4.67
CA LYS A 123 -43.99 34.85 -4.31
C LYS A 123 -45.23 35.23 -5.14
N THR A 124 -45.16 35.04 -6.46
CA THR A 124 -46.31 35.30 -7.36
C THR A 124 -47.52 34.42 -7.01
N LEU A 125 -47.32 33.17 -6.61
CA LEU A 125 -48.39 32.28 -6.18
C LEU A 125 -49.09 32.82 -4.91
N LEU A 126 -48.32 33.22 -3.90
CA LEU A 126 -48.86 33.81 -2.66
C LEU A 126 -49.61 35.12 -2.92
N ASP A 127 -49.09 35.96 -3.83
CA ASP A 127 -49.74 37.22 -4.20
C ASP A 127 -51.06 36.96 -4.96
N ASN A 128 -51.09 35.99 -5.89
CA ASN A 128 -52.33 35.57 -6.55
C ASN A 128 -53.34 34.97 -5.57
N GLN A 129 -52.89 34.18 -4.60
CA GLN A 129 -53.76 33.62 -3.57
C GLN A 129 -54.42 34.73 -2.75
N ARG A 130 -53.64 35.74 -2.31
CA ARG A 130 -54.19 36.92 -1.62
C ARG A 130 -55.20 37.68 -2.48
N GLN A 131 -54.90 37.91 -3.76
CA GLN A 131 -55.84 38.54 -4.68
C GLN A 131 -57.12 37.70 -4.86
N THR A 132 -57.02 36.38 -4.87
CA THR A 132 -58.18 35.48 -4.97
C THR A 132 -59.02 35.54 -3.69
N GLU A 133 -58.39 35.57 -2.52
CA GLU A 133 -59.05 35.75 -1.22
C GLU A 133 -59.74 37.12 -1.11
N GLU A 134 -59.10 38.19 -1.60
CA GLU A 134 -59.67 39.55 -1.71
C GLU A 134 -60.85 39.59 -2.71
N THR A 135 -60.77 38.87 -3.82
CA THR A 135 -61.85 38.80 -4.82
C THR A 135 -63.03 37.98 -4.29
N CYS A 136 -62.78 36.90 -3.55
CA CYS A 136 -63.81 36.12 -2.86
C CYS A 136 -64.50 36.92 -1.74
N SER A 137 -63.77 37.73 -0.99
CA SER A 137 -64.36 38.60 0.05
C SER A 137 -65.14 39.78 -0.53
N LEU A 138 -64.87 40.20 -1.77
CA LEU A 138 -65.73 41.12 -2.52
C LEU A 138 -67.01 40.44 -3.06
N LEU A 139 -66.96 39.13 -3.34
CA LEU A 139 -68.11 38.32 -3.74
C LEU A 139 -69.01 37.90 -2.55
N ASP A 140 -68.48 37.90 -1.32
CA ASP A 140 -69.23 37.61 -0.09
C ASP A 140 -70.25 38.71 0.30
N GLN A 141 -70.29 39.82 -0.46
CA GLN A 141 -71.34 40.83 -0.33
C GLN A 141 -72.63 40.48 -1.09
N GLY A 142 -72.71 39.27 -1.69
CA GLY A 142 -73.90 38.84 -2.40
C GLY A 142 -74.00 37.34 -2.63
N GLN A 143 -74.10 36.53 -1.58
CA GLN A 143 -74.92 35.31 -1.56
C GLN A 143 -74.84 34.58 -0.21
N GLU A 144 -75.87 34.78 0.63
CA GLU A 144 -76.24 33.76 1.61
C GLU A 144 -76.89 32.57 0.88
N ALA A 145 -76.15 31.47 0.76
CA ALA A 145 -76.66 30.10 0.78
C ALA A 145 -75.53 29.13 0.42
N ASP A 146 -74.98 28.45 1.43
CA ASP A 146 -74.88 26.98 1.51
C ASP A 146 -73.81 26.60 2.55
N GLN A 147 -74.25 26.57 3.81
CA GLN A 147 -73.49 26.03 4.93
C GLN A 147 -73.56 24.50 4.92
N SER A 148 -72.92 23.80 3.97
CA SER A 148 -72.84 22.35 4.06
C SER A 148 -71.75 21.68 3.21
N ARG A 149 -70.47 22.03 3.41
CA ARG A 149 -69.30 21.13 3.17
C ARG A 149 -68.01 21.95 3.20
N GLN A 150 -67.31 21.97 4.32
CA GLN A 150 -65.84 22.12 4.36
C GLN A 150 -65.35 22.00 5.81
N GLN A 151 -65.56 20.82 6.40
CA GLN A 151 -64.88 20.42 7.63
C GLN A 151 -64.29 19.02 7.43
N ALA A 152 -63.46 18.87 6.38
CA ALA A 152 -62.75 17.62 6.09
C ALA A 152 -61.58 17.82 5.10
N VAL A 153 -60.76 18.88 5.23
CA VAL A 153 -59.56 19.01 4.39
C VAL A 153 -58.37 19.56 5.18
N LEU A 154 -58.14 19.06 6.39
CA LEU A 154 -56.89 19.27 7.11
C LEU A 154 -56.62 18.01 7.94
N SER A 155 -55.70 17.18 7.44
CA SER A 155 -55.05 15.99 8.06
C SER A 155 -55.23 14.65 7.34
N LYS A 156 -54.82 14.57 6.07
CA LYS A 156 -54.36 13.29 5.50
C LYS A 156 -53.08 13.52 4.69
N ARG A 157 -51.99 13.84 5.39
CA ARG A 157 -50.65 13.49 4.93
C ARG A 157 -50.42 12.04 5.39
N PRO A 158 -49.97 11.10 4.54
CA PRO A 158 -49.91 9.69 4.91
C PRO A 158 -48.92 9.51 6.07
N LEU A 159 -49.44 9.25 7.27
CA LEU A 159 -48.67 8.93 8.47
C LEU A 159 -47.71 7.73 8.25
N PHE A 160 -48.05 6.87 7.28
CA PHE A 160 -47.30 5.69 6.89
C PHE A 160 -45.92 6.01 6.29
N ASP A 161 -45.77 7.06 5.48
CA ASP A 161 -44.49 7.36 4.82
C ASP A 161 -43.42 7.83 5.80
N LEU A 162 -43.80 8.52 6.89
CA LEU A 162 -42.84 9.05 7.85
C LEU A 162 -42.20 7.94 8.69
N ASN A 163 -42.97 6.91 9.07
CA ASN A 163 -42.45 5.77 9.82
C ASN A 163 -41.47 4.92 9.00
N VAL A 164 -41.73 4.74 7.69
CA VAL A 164 -40.83 3.99 6.80
C VAL A 164 -39.52 4.76 6.59
N ILE A 165 -39.58 6.09 6.47
CA ILE A 165 -38.39 6.95 6.39
C ILE A 165 -37.56 6.87 7.67
N ASP A 166 -38.19 6.97 8.84
CA ASP A 166 -37.50 6.85 10.13
C ASP A 166 -36.85 5.47 10.30
N GLN A 167 -37.51 4.41 9.84
CA GLN A 167 -36.95 3.06 9.86
C GLN A 167 -35.75 2.94 8.91
N LEU A 168 -35.83 3.49 7.71
CA LEU A 168 -34.71 3.53 6.76
C LEU A 168 -33.50 4.24 7.34
N PHE A 169 -33.69 5.40 7.98
CA PHE A 169 -32.59 6.14 8.60
C PHE A 169 -31.94 5.38 9.75
N LYS A 170 -32.72 4.65 10.56
CA LYS A 170 -32.19 3.78 11.62
C LYS A 170 -31.35 2.66 11.04
N GLU A 171 -31.86 1.94 10.04
CA GLU A 171 -31.14 0.84 9.38
C GLU A 171 -29.85 1.32 8.71
N MET A 172 -29.90 2.45 7.99
CA MET A 172 -28.71 3.08 7.41
C MET A 172 -27.68 3.49 8.47
N SER A 173 -28.14 4.04 9.60
CA SER A 173 -27.27 4.44 10.71
C SER A 173 -26.56 3.23 11.31
N TYR A 174 -27.25 2.11 11.47
CA TYR A 174 -26.62 0.90 11.96
C TYR A 174 -25.60 0.33 10.96
N CYS A 175 -25.94 0.26 9.67
CA CYS A 175 -24.99 -0.19 8.63
C CYS A 175 -23.72 0.67 8.62
N LEU A 176 -23.86 2.00 8.79
CA LEU A 176 -22.73 2.91 8.89
C LEU A 176 -21.85 2.62 10.11
N LEU A 177 -22.46 2.34 11.27
CA LEU A 177 -21.73 2.00 12.49
C LEU A 177 -20.97 0.68 12.31
N ASP A 178 -21.60 -0.32 11.71
CA ASP A 178 -20.98 -1.61 11.42
C ASP A 178 -19.83 -1.50 10.43
N LEU A 179 -19.99 -0.71 9.36
CA LEU A 179 -18.92 -0.44 8.40
C LEU A 179 -17.75 0.31 9.06
N LYS A 180 -18.03 1.32 9.89
CA LYS A 180 -16.98 2.02 10.65
C LYS A 180 -16.21 1.08 11.57
N ALA A 181 -16.91 0.16 12.21
CA ALA A 181 -16.32 -0.86 13.06
C ALA A 181 -15.38 -1.79 12.24
N LEU A 182 -15.83 -2.27 11.08
CA LEU A 182 -15.02 -3.09 10.19
C LEU A 182 -13.81 -2.32 9.64
N CYS A 183 -13.97 -1.07 9.23
CA CYS A 183 -12.86 -0.22 8.80
C CYS A 183 -11.82 -0.04 9.90
N SER A 184 -12.25 0.16 11.16
CA SER A 184 -11.33 0.23 12.30
C SER A 184 -10.53 -1.08 12.47
N ILE A 185 -11.19 -2.24 12.35
CA ILE A 185 -10.55 -3.55 12.46
C ILE A 185 -9.53 -3.75 11.33
N LEU A 186 -9.92 -3.47 10.09
CA LEU A 186 -9.05 -3.61 8.92
C LEU A 186 -7.82 -2.68 9.03
N ASN A 187 -8.01 -1.47 9.52
CA ASN A 187 -6.91 -0.52 9.72
C ASN A 187 -5.97 -0.94 10.87
N GLN A 188 -6.50 -1.50 11.97
CA GLN A 188 -5.68 -2.10 13.03
C GLN A 188 -4.81 -3.23 12.45
N ARG A 189 -5.42 -4.13 11.68
CA ARG A 189 -4.73 -5.25 11.04
C ARG A 189 -3.67 -4.80 10.03
N ALA A 190 -3.98 -3.81 9.19
CA ALA A 190 -3.04 -3.26 8.22
C ALA A 190 -1.81 -2.61 8.86
N GLN A 191 -1.96 -2.09 10.09
CA GLN A 191 -0.87 -1.56 10.90
C GLN A 191 -0.12 -2.63 11.71
N GLY A 192 -0.46 -3.91 11.56
CA GLY A 192 0.12 -5.01 12.34
C GLY A 192 -0.32 -5.04 13.81
N LYS A 193 -1.40 -4.33 14.16
CA LYS A 193 -1.96 -4.32 15.52
C LYS A 193 -3.04 -5.39 15.66
N GLU A 194 -3.19 -5.90 16.88
CA GLU A 194 -4.25 -6.87 17.19
C GLU A 194 -5.64 -6.19 17.09
N PRO A 195 -6.57 -6.74 16.29
CA PRO A 195 -7.91 -6.17 16.13
C PRO A 195 -8.76 -6.38 17.38
N ASN A 196 -9.70 -5.47 17.63
CA ASN A 196 -10.63 -5.63 18.74
C ASN A 196 -11.61 -6.79 18.49
N LEU A 197 -11.36 -7.92 19.14
CA LEU A 197 -12.17 -9.15 19.05
C LEU A 197 -13.65 -8.94 19.41
N SER A 198 -13.98 -8.11 20.40
CA SER A 198 -15.37 -7.85 20.77
C SER A 198 -16.17 -7.15 19.67
N LEU A 199 -15.47 -6.33 18.87
CA LEU A 199 -16.04 -5.62 17.73
C LEU A 199 -16.12 -6.53 16.50
N LEU A 200 -15.08 -7.34 16.28
CA LEU A 200 -15.00 -8.30 15.18
C LEU A 200 -16.06 -9.39 15.30
N LEU A 201 -16.32 -9.88 16.51
CA LEU A 201 -17.37 -10.86 16.78
C LEU A 201 -18.79 -10.25 16.83
N GLY A 202 -18.93 -8.95 16.58
CA GLY A 202 -20.25 -8.30 16.48
C GLY A 202 -21.06 -8.27 17.78
N ILE A 203 -20.45 -8.53 18.94
CA ILE A 203 -21.15 -8.72 20.24
C ILE A 203 -21.84 -7.43 20.72
N ARG A 204 -21.49 -6.27 20.14
CA ARG A 204 -22.11 -4.97 20.42
C ARG A 204 -23.15 -4.52 19.37
N SER A 205 -23.37 -5.30 18.31
CA SER A 205 -24.21 -4.94 17.17
C SER A 205 -25.29 -5.98 16.89
N LEU A 206 -26.03 -6.39 17.94
CA LEU A 206 -27.16 -7.30 17.81
C LEU A 206 -28.44 -6.58 18.23
N ASN A 207 -29.04 -5.86 17.29
CA ASN A 207 -30.47 -5.59 17.31
C ASN A 207 -31.07 -6.21 16.04
N CYS A 208 -31.31 -7.52 16.12
CA CYS A 208 -32.14 -8.26 15.18
C CYS A 208 -33.59 -8.17 15.68
N SER A 209 -34.41 -7.34 15.04
CA SER A 209 -35.86 -7.56 15.07
C SER A 209 -36.17 -8.35 13.80
N ALA A 210 -36.01 -9.68 13.91
CA ALA A 210 -36.65 -10.61 13.01
C ALA A 210 -38.14 -10.65 13.40
N GLU A 211 -38.89 -9.62 13.01
CA GLU A 211 -40.32 -9.77 12.84
C GLU A 211 -40.61 -9.68 11.34
N GLU A 212 -41.20 -10.78 10.86
CA GLU A 212 -41.78 -10.95 9.54
C GLU A 212 -42.78 -9.80 9.31
N ALA A 213 -42.35 -8.75 8.62
CA ALA A 213 -43.27 -7.75 8.10
C ALA A 213 -43.82 -8.29 6.78
N GLU A 214 -45.00 -8.89 6.88
CA GLU A 214 -45.82 -9.24 5.74
C GLU A 214 -45.88 -8.09 4.73
N ASN A 215 -45.72 -8.50 3.49
CA ASN A 215 -45.58 -7.67 2.32
C ASN A 215 -46.97 -7.25 1.86
N ASP A 216 -47.37 -5.98 2.06
CA ASP A 216 -48.35 -5.37 1.17
C ASP A 216 -48.35 -3.83 1.08
N HIS A 217 -48.36 -3.38 -0.19
CA HIS A 217 -48.74 -2.07 -0.77
C HIS A 217 -47.74 -0.87 -0.70
N GLY A 218 -47.33 -0.35 -1.89
CA GLY A 218 -46.19 0.58 -2.19
C GLY A 218 -46.26 2.06 -1.72
N PRO A 219 -45.24 2.92 -2.03
CA PRO A 219 -44.73 3.23 -3.37
C PRO A 219 -43.25 2.84 -3.61
N ASP A 220 -42.99 2.31 -4.80
CA ASP A 220 -41.87 1.45 -5.23
C ASP A 220 -40.41 1.89 -4.98
N THR A 221 -40.16 3.10 -4.49
CA THR A 221 -38.78 3.61 -4.35
C THR A 221 -38.25 3.47 -2.92
N LEU A 222 -39.07 3.75 -1.91
CA LEU A 222 -38.65 3.79 -0.50
C LEU A 222 -38.55 2.40 0.11
N THR A 223 -39.50 1.53 -0.24
CA THR A 223 -39.49 0.09 0.11
C THR A 223 -38.31 -0.62 -0.53
N LYS A 224 -38.00 -0.30 -1.79
CA LYS A 224 -36.80 -0.80 -2.48
C LYS A 224 -35.52 -0.36 -1.78
N LYS A 225 -35.43 0.92 -1.37
CA LYS A 225 -34.28 1.42 -0.60
C LYS A 225 -34.12 0.74 0.74
N LEU A 226 -35.22 0.43 1.44
CA LEU A 226 -35.17 -0.35 2.68
C LEU A 226 -34.64 -1.76 2.42
N SER A 227 -35.10 -2.42 1.35
CA SER A 227 -34.59 -3.73 0.92
C SER A 227 -33.11 -3.71 0.57
N ASP A 228 -32.64 -2.69 -0.16
CA ASP A 228 -31.23 -2.47 -0.49
C ASP A 228 -30.38 -2.35 0.80
N VAL A 229 -30.87 -1.63 1.81
CA VAL A 229 -30.19 -1.48 3.11
C VAL A 229 -30.18 -2.78 3.90
N CYS A 230 -31.27 -3.55 3.88
CA CYS A 230 -31.30 -4.89 4.48
C CYS A 230 -30.35 -5.87 3.79
N GLN A 231 -30.14 -5.74 2.47
CA GLN A 231 -29.13 -6.51 1.74
C GLN A 231 -27.72 -6.07 2.15
N LEU A 232 -27.45 -4.76 2.20
CA LEU A 232 -26.16 -4.23 2.64
C LEU A 232 -25.78 -4.73 4.05
N ARG A 233 -26.76 -4.82 4.95
CA ARG A 233 -26.57 -5.38 6.29
C ARG A 233 -26.13 -6.85 6.26
N ARG A 234 -26.74 -7.66 5.39
CA ARG A 234 -26.32 -9.07 5.18
C ARG A 234 -24.91 -9.15 4.59
N ASP A 235 -24.59 -8.31 3.62
CA ASP A 235 -23.26 -8.27 3.00
C ASP A 235 -22.17 -7.86 4.03
N ILE A 236 -22.49 -6.93 4.94
CA ILE A 236 -21.62 -6.53 6.06
C ILE A 236 -21.38 -7.71 7.02
N ASP A 237 -22.42 -8.49 7.34
CA ASP A 237 -22.32 -9.64 8.22
C ASP A 237 -21.51 -10.78 7.59
N GLU A 238 -21.66 -11.01 6.28
CA GLU A 238 -20.86 -11.96 5.51
C GLU A 238 -19.39 -11.53 5.45
N LEU A 239 -19.13 -10.24 5.23
CA LEU A 239 -17.78 -9.67 5.28
C LEU A 239 -17.16 -9.82 6.66
N ARG A 240 -17.93 -9.55 7.73
CA ARG A 240 -17.47 -9.73 9.11
C ARG A 240 -17.11 -11.19 9.39
N THR A 241 -17.91 -12.13 8.91
CA THR A 241 -17.64 -13.58 9.01
C THR A 241 -16.34 -13.93 8.29
N THR A 242 -16.19 -13.49 7.04
CA THR A 242 -15.00 -13.74 6.23
C THR A 242 -13.73 -13.19 6.88
N ILE A 243 -13.78 -11.97 7.42
CA ILE A 243 -12.65 -11.35 8.13
C ILE A 243 -12.34 -12.13 9.41
N SER A 244 -13.36 -12.58 10.15
CA SER A 244 -13.19 -13.36 11.38
C SER A 244 -12.54 -14.71 11.09
N ASP A 245 -12.97 -15.41 10.04
CA ASP A 245 -12.42 -16.71 9.64
C ASP A 245 -10.96 -16.58 9.20
N ARG A 246 -10.63 -15.56 8.41
CA ARG A 246 -9.25 -15.28 8.02
C ARG A 246 -8.37 -14.88 9.19
N TYR A 247 -8.91 -14.13 10.15
CA TYR A 247 -8.18 -13.83 11.37
C TYR A 247 -7.90 -15.07 12.22
N ALA A 248 -8.90 -15.95 12.38
CA ALA A 248 -8.73 -17.22 13.10
C ALA A 248 -7.72 -18.14 12.40
N GLN A 249 -7.76 -18.21 11.08
CA GLN A 249 -6.79 -18.96 10.29
C GLN A 249 -5.36 -18.40 10.46
N ASP A 250 -5.16 -17.10 10.30
CA ASP A 250 -3.82 -16.50 10.42
C ASP A 250 -3.26 -16.64 11.84
N MET A 251 -4.11 -16.60 12.87
CA MET A 251 -3.69 -16.89 14.25
C MET A 251 -3.37 -18.37 14.47
N GLY A 252 -4.06 -19.29 13.79
CA GLY A 252 -3.78 -20.73 13.81
C GLY A 252 -2.48 -21.09 13.08
N ASP A 253 -2.24 -20.50 11.91
CA ASP A 253 -1.05 -20.75 11.07
C ASP A 253 0.24 -20.21 11.70
N ASN A 254 0.13 -19.16 12.54
CA ASN A 254 1.26 -18.65 13.34
C ASN A 254 1.57 -19.50 14.59
N CYS A 255 0.73 -20.49 14.94
CA CYS A 255 0.97 -21.43 16.03
C CYS A 255 1.70 -22.70 15.55
N ILE A 256 2.83 -22.54 14.82
CA ILE A 256 3.77 -23.66 14.65
C ILE A 256 4.40 -23.90 16.01
N THR A 257 4.02 -25.01 16.65
CA THR A 257 4.66 -25.51 17.87
C THR A 257 6.16 -25.68 17.60
N GLN A 258 6.99 -24.92 18.32
CA GLN A 258 8.41 -25.21 18.47
C GLN A 258 8.63 -26.36 19.46
#